data_AF-A0A2E1XMJ5-F1
#
_entry.id   AF-A0A2E1XMJ5-F1
#
_cell.length_a   1.000
_cell.length_b   1.000
_cell.length_c   1.000
_cell.angle_alpha   90.00
_cell.angle_beta   90.00
_cell.angle_gamma   90.00
#
_symmetry.space_group_name_H-M   'P 1'
#
loop_
_entity.id
_entity.type
_entity.pdbx_description
1 polymer ?
#
loop_
_entity_poly.entity_id
_entity_poly.type
_entity_poly.pdbx_seq_one_letter_code
_entity_poly.pdbx_strand_id
1 'polypeptide(L)'
;MYLFLGTSVLFSLIVVELFFLSKIQGKNLPWKEIVTNINTGHIMVWLFRGVILFLYKYISINYTLNYFENIPIYLQWVIVVFAWDLCFYWSHRLHHNTNLLWKIHHTHHQPEHFNLSLGIRNSWFQPLSSFPFFSILAFLGVPLEQFLVVSGVHYFIQFFNHNAFIINAGFLEKILMTPSHHRVHHAKNEQYLGKNMGGTFIIWDKLFGTFQMERKDVEIKYGTVDNVNPKNPFIANLSPLMNNIFRKIKQKNKNRQHIDVKDFYTISGSFFLFLLFLIYINYEQTWSFESLAPLFAIVFSGTTALGGISNGRKIGLVVWLLLAVPITILYIVVFEITEPYLLLVLFALIIHGIIGFLKFIKLNSTLN
;
A
#
# COMPACT_ATOMS: atom_id res chain seq x y z
N MET A 1 -12.42 -14.69 -7.62
CA MET A 1 -13.61 -14.19 -6.88
C MET A 1 -13.30 -13.65 -5.48
N TYR A 2 -12.56 -14.36 -4.61
CA TYR A 2 -12.34 -13.94 -3.21
C TYR A 2 -11.50 -12.66 -3.02
N LEU A 3 -10.43 -12.46 -3.80
CA LEU A 3 -9.56 -11.28 -3.68
C LEU A 3 -10.24 -9.99 -4.14
N PHE A 4 -11.06 -10.07 -5.20
CA PHE A 4 -11.88 -8.95 -5.67
C PHE A 4 -12.86 -8.50 -4.59
N LEU A 5 -13.58 -9.45 -3.96
CA LEU A 5 -14.53 -9.14 -2.89
C LEU A 5 -13.83 -8.51 -1.70
N GLY A 6 -12.72 -9.10 -1.22
CA GLY A 6 -11.95 -8.55 -0.10
C GLY A 6 -11.46 -7.12 -0.38
N THR A 7 -10.89 -6.88 -1.56
CA THR A 7 -10.41 -5.54 -1.96
C THR A 7 -11.57 -4.55 -2.08
N SER A 8 -12.72 -4.97 -2.62
CA SER A 8 -13.93 -4.14 -2.73
C SER A 8 -14.48 -3.76 -1.36
N VAL A 9 -14.46 -4.67 -0.39
CA VAL A 9 -14.87 -4.38 1.00
C VAL A 9 -13.94 -3.34 1.62
N LEU A 10 -12.62 -3.52 1.52
CA LEU A 10 -11.65 -2.55 2.04
C LEU A 10 -11.85 -1.15 1.44
N PHE A 11 -12.05 -1.08 0.12
CA PHE A 11 -12.29 0.19 -0.56
C PHE A 11 -13.61 0.83 -0.15
N SER A 12 -14.67 0.03 0.00
CA SER A 12 -15.97 0.52 0.48
C SER A 12 -15.84 1.12 1.87
N LEU A 13 -15.08 0.49 2.77
CA LEU A 13 -14.82 1.03 4.11
C LEU A 13 -14.06 2.36 4.06
N ILE A 14 -13.07 2.50 3.17
CA ILE A 14 -12.37 3.78 2.95
C ILE A 14 -13.38 4.85 2.49
N VAL A 15 -14.21 4.56 1.48
CA VAL A 15 -15.19 5.52 0.96
C VAL A 15 -16.19 5.95 2.03
N VAL A 16 -16.70 4.99 2.82
CA VAL A 16 -17.60 5.27 3.94
C VAL A 16 -16.94 6.17 4.99
N GLU A 17 -15.70 5.88 5.38
CA GLU A 17 -14.96 6.73 6.31
C GLU A 17 -14.73 8.14 5.74
N LEU A 18 -14.29 8.26 4.50
CA LEU A 18 -14.05 9.56 3.86
C LEU A 18 -15.35 10.38 3.74
N PHE A 19 -16.48 9.73 3.43
CA PHE A 19 -17.79 10.36 3.43
C PHE A 19 -18.13 10.91 4.82
N PHE A 20 -17.94 10.10 5.87
CA PHE A 20 -18.17 10.53 7.24
C PHE A 20 -17.26 11.70 7.65
N LEU A 21 -15.96 11.60 7.40
CA LEU A 21 -15.00 12.66 7.72
C LEU A 21 -15.35 13.98 7.00
N SER A 22 -15.76 13.93 5.74
CA SER A 22 -16.06 15.14 4.96
C SER A 22 -17.45 15.72 5.21
N LYS A 23 -18.49 14.90 5.29
CA LYS A 23 -19.89 15.36 5.38
C LYS A 23 -20.40 15.49 6.81
N ILE A 24 -19.91 14.65 7.73
CA ILE A 24 -20.39 14.65 9.11
C ILE A 24 -19.43 15.43 10.01
N GLN A 25 -18.12 15.22 9.87
CA GLN A 25 -17.11 15.97 10.65
C GLN A 25 -16.63 17.26 9.99
N GLY A 26 -17.04 17.55 8.74
CA GLY A 26 -16.65 18.77 8.03
C GLY A 26 -15.15 18.89 7.74
N LYS A 27 -14.40 17.78 7.74
CA LYS A 27 -12.95 17.78 7.51
C LYS A 27 -12.63 17.91 6.02
N ASN A 28 -11.62 18.73 5.72
CA ASN A 28 -11.03 18.76 4.39
C ASN A 28 -10.22 17.49 4.15
N LEU A 29 -10.52 16.78 3.06
CA LEU A 29 -9.86 15.52 2.75
C LEU A 29 -8.56 15.75 1.95
N PRO A 30 -7.45 15.12 2.35
CA PRO A 30 -6.17 15.22 1.65
C PRO A 30 -6.17 14.29 0.41
N TRP A 31 -7.00 14.60 -0.60
CA TRP A 31 -7.25 13.72 -1.74
C TRP A 31 -5.99 13.22 -2.45
N LYS A 32 -4.98 14.08 -2.61
CA LYS A 32 -3.68 13.68 -3.17
C LYS A 32 -3.04 12.56 -2.37
N GLU A 33 -3.04 12.69 -1.05
CA GLU A 33 -2.46 11.69 -0.15
C GLU A 33 -3.25 10.39 -0.16
N ILE A 34 -4.57 10.47 -0.09
CA ILE A 34 -5.46 9.30 -0.16
C ILE A 34 -5.21 8.52 -1.45
N VAL A 35 -5.15 9.22 -2.59
CA VAL A 35 -4.87 8.61 -3.89
C VAL A 35 -3.47 8.01 -3.90
N THR A 36 -2.45 8.71 -3.41
CA THR A 36 -1.09 8.16 -3.31
C THR A 36 -1.07 6.92 -2.42
N ASN A 37 -1.76 6.92 -1.28
CA ASN A 37 -1.77 5.80 -0.33
C ASN A 37 -2.30 4.52 -0.98
N ILE A 38 -3.45 4.65 -1.67
CA ILE A 38 -4.05 3.54 -2.42
C ILE A 38 -3.10 3.08 -3.53
N ASN A 39 -2.54 3.99 -4.33
CA ASN A 39 -1.72 3.60 -5.48
C ASN A 39 -0.30 3.12 -5.13
N THR A 40 0.22 3.45 -3.94
CA THR A 40 1.56 3.03 -3.52
C THR A 40 1.59 1.55 -3.13
N GLY A 41 0.52 1.07 -2.50
CA GLY A 41 0.50 -0.23 -1.81
C GLY A 41 0.21 -1.45 -2.67
N HIS A 42 -0.22 -1.31 -3.93
CA HIS A 42 -0.79 -2.45 -4.65
C HIS A 42 0.21 -3.23 -5.51
N ILE A 43 0.73 -2.67 -6.60
CA ILE A 43 1.24 -3.52 -7.69
C ILE A 43 2.49 -4.34 -7.33
N MET A 44 3.53 -3.71 -6.77
CA MET A 44 4.77 -4.41 -6.42
C MET A 44 4.64 -5.26 -5.15
N VAL A 45 3.77 -4.86 -4.23
CA VAL A 45 3.49 -5.63 -3.02
C VAL A 45 2.86 -6.96 -3.39
N TRP A 46 1.91 -6.99 -4.33
CA TRP A 46 1.30 -8.23 -4.81
C TRP A 46 2.31 -9.12 -5.54
N LEU A 47 3.14 -8.55 -6.43
CA LEU A 47 4.21 -9.30 -7.11
C LEU A 47 5.14 -9.99 -6.10
N PHE A 48 5.70 -9.23 -5.16
CA PHE A 48 6.61 -9.79 -4.17
C PHE A 48 5.90 -10.71 -3.17
N ARG A 49 4.62 -10.48 -2.88
CA ARG A 49 3.82 -11.43 -2.09
C ARG A 49 3.70 -12.77 -2.81
N GLY A 50 3.50 -12.79 -4.13
CA GLY A 50 3.54 -14.01 -4.92
C GLY A 50 4.88 -14.76 -4.80
N VAL A 51 6.00 -14.04 -4.90
CA VAL A 51 7.35 -14.61 -4.68
C VAL A 51 7.47 -15.21 -3.27
N ILE A 52 7.01 -14.49 -2.25
CA ILE A 52 7.05 -14.95 -0.86
C ILE A 52 6.20 -16.21 -0.65
N LEU A 53 5.01 -16.29 -1.22
CA LEU A 53 4.15 -17.47 -1.10
C LEU A 53 4.74 -18.68 -1.82
N PHE A 54 5.37 -18.46 -2.99
CA PHE A 54 6.12 -19.51 -3.68
C PHE A 54 7.27 -20.03 -2.81
N LEU A 55 8.09 -19.14 -2.24
CA LEU A 55 9.20 -19.53 -1.36
C LEU A 55 8.71 -20.22 -0.09
N TYR A 56 7.63 -19.72 0.53
CA TYR A 56 7.02 -20.35 1.69
C TYR A 56 6.58 -21.79 1.38
N LYS A 57 5.86 -21.99 0.27
CA LYS A 57 5.43 -23.31 -0.19
C LYS A 57 6.61 -24.23 -0.51
N TYR A 58 7.65 -23.68 -1.13
CA TYR A 58 8.87 -24.42 -1.43
C TYR A 58 9.55 -24.92 -0.13
N ILE A 59 9.67 -24.05 0.89
CA ILE A 59 10.20 -24.43 2.21
C ILE A 59 9.32 -25.47 2.88
N SER A 60 7.99 -25.28 2.90
CA SER A 60 7.07 -26.20 3.57
C SER A 60 7.05 -27.60 2.95
N ILE A 61 7.40 -27.74 1.67
CA ILE A 61 7.49 -29.05 1.00
C ILE A 61 8.86 -29.71 1.21
N ASN A 62 9.95 -28.93 1.14
CA ASN A 62 11.30 -29.50 1.04
C ASN A 62 12.10 -29.47 2.35
N TYR A 63 11.75 -28.60 3.30
CA TYR A 63 12.55 -28.31 4.49
C TYR A 63 11.73 -28.22 5.79
N THR A 64 10.48 -28.69 5.78
CA THR A 64 9.61 -28.72 6.96
C THR A 64 10.14 -29.68 8.04
N LEU A 65 9.98 -29.30 9.30
CA LEU A 65 10.27 -30.10 10.49
C LEU A 65 9.03 -30.86 11.00
N ASN A 66 7.87 -30.66 10.37
CA ASN A 66 6.61 -31.39 10.62
C ASN A 66 6.08 -31.35 12.06
N TYR A 67 6.37 -30.28 12.82
CA TYR A 67 5.88 -30.16 14.20
C TYR A 67 4.36 -30.03 14.31
N PHE A 68 3.67 -29.64 13.23
CA PHE A 68 2.21 -29.46 13.22
C PHE A 68 1.43 -30.75 12.89
N GLU A 69 2.04 -31.81 12.37
CA GLU A 69 1.32 -33.02 11.92
C GLU A 69 0.52 -33.70 13.03
N ASN A 70 1.06 -33.74 14.25
CA ASN A 70 0.46 -34.42 15.41
C ASN A 70 -0.35 -33.49 16.31
N ILE A 71 -0.45 -32.20 15.99
CA ILE A 71 -1.22 -31.23 16.79
C ILE A 71 -2.69 -31.28 16.33
N PRO A 72 -3.68 -31.39 17.24
CA PRO A 72 -5.08 -31.31 16.87
C PRO A 72 -5.39 -30.02 16.11
N ILE A 73 -6.17 -30.10 15.03
CA ILE A 73 -6.38 -28.99 14.09
C ILE A 73 -6.84 -27.67 14.76
N TYR A 74 -7.70 -27.73 15.78
CA TYR A 74 -8.16 -26.55 16.50
C TYR A 74 -7.03 -25.87 17.31
N LEU A 75 -6.11 -26.66 17.89
CA LEU A 75 -4.92 -26.14 18.55
C LEU A 75 -3.92 -25.58 17.54
N GLN A 76 -3.79 -26.17 16.35
CA GLN A 76 -2.96 -25.60 15.28
C GLN A 76 -3.41 -24.17 14.97
N TRP A 77 -4.69 -23.94 14.74
CA TRP A 77 -5.22 -22.60 14.45
C TRP A 77 -4.90 -21.59 15.57
N VAL A 78 -5.10 -21.97 16.83
CA VAL A 78 -4.76 -21.10 17.97
C VAL A 78 -3.26 -20.78 17.98
N ILE A 79 -2.40 -21.79 17.85
CA ILE A 79 -0.95 -21.62 17.84
C ILE A 79 -0.53 -20.72 16.67
N VAL A 80 -1.05 -20.95 15.47
CA VAL A 80 -0.69 -20.15 14.28
C VAL A 80 -1.12 -18.70 14.44
N VAL A 81 -2.29 -18.42 15.01
CA VAL A 81 -2.73 -17.03 15.28
C VAL A 81 -1.72 -16.30 16.16
N PHE A 82 -1.28 -16.90 17.26
CA PHE A 82 -0.30 -16.26 18.15
C PHE A 82 1.12 -16.23 17.56
N ALA A 83 1.56 -17.31 16.90
CA ALA A 83 2.88 -17.39 16.30
C ALA A 83 3.04 -16.40 15.14
N TRP A 84 2.02 -16.26 14.30
CA TRP A 84 2.01 -15.28 13.21
C TRP A 84 2.05 -13.85 13.75
N ASP A 85 1.26 -13.54 14.78
CA ASP A 85 1.26 -12.22 15.41
C ASP A 85 2.61 -11.89 16.10
N LEU A 86 3.27 -12.89 16.67
CA LEU A 86 4.63 -12.77 17.21
C LEU A 86 5.67 -12.51 16.11
N CYS A 87 5.61 -13.24 14.99
CA CYS A 87 6.45 -12.99 13.82
C CYS A 87 6.26 -11.55 13.30
N PHE A 88 5.01 -11.09 13.25
CA PHE A 88 4.70 -9.71 12.89
C PHE A 88 5.31 -8.72 13.87
N TYR A 89 5.12 -8.91 15.19
CA TYR A 89 5.67 -8.03 16.21
C TYR A 89 7.19 -7.85 16.06
N TRP A 90 7.94 -8.95 15.90
CA TRP A 90 9.40 -8.88 15.76
C TRP A 90 9.84 -8.27 14.44
N SER A 91 9.17 -8.62 13.34
CA SER A 91 9.38 -7.96 12.06
C SER A 91 9.20 -6.46 12.23
N HIS A 92 8.05 -6.03 12.74
CA HIS A 92 7.66 -4.64 12.87
C HIS A 92 8.59 -3.86 13.80
N ARG A 93 8.93 -4.42 14.97
CA ARG A 93 9.89 -3.83 15.89
C ARG A 93 11.26 -3.60 15.25
N LEU A 94 11.78 -4.55 14.47
CA LEU A 94 13.06 -4.38 13.80
C LEU A 94 12.98 -3.39 12.62
N HIS A 95 11.80 -3.25 12.00
CA HIS A 95 11.53 -2.16 11.06
C HIS A 95 11.58 -0.78 11.70
N HIS A 96 11.28 -0.66 13.00
CA HIS A 96 11.42 0.61 13.72
C HIS A 96 12.79 0.83 14.39
N ASN A 97 13.56 -0.24 14.60
CA ASN A 97 14.82 -0.17 15.36
C ASN A 97 16.09 -0.30 14.51
N THR A 98 15.99 -0.65 13.22
CA THR A 98 17.17 -0.79 12.36
C THR A 98 17.10 0.14 11.17
N ASN A 99 18.22 0.79 10.83
CA ASN A 99 18.25 1.82 9.78
C ASN A 99 17.79 1.33 8.40
N LEU A 100 18.13 0.09 8.02
CA LEU A 100 17.77 -0.45 6.72
C LEU A 100 16.27 -0.79 6.65
N LEU A 101 15.75 -1.52 7.64
CA LEU A 101 14.35 -1.89 7.67
C LEU A 101 13.45 -0.67 7.91
N TRP A 102 13.92 0.32 8.67
CA TRP A 102 13.24 1.62 8.78
C TRP A 102 13.11 2.31 7.44
N LYS A 103 14.15 2.34 6.59
CA LYS A 103 14.01 2.93 5.24
C LYS A 103 12.93 2.26 4.41
N ILE A 104 12.72 0.95 4.58
CA ILE A 104 11.64 0.24 3.90
C ILE A 104 10.30 0.67 4.51
N HIS A 105 10.17 0.58 5.83
CA HIS A 105 8.91 0.86 6.52
C HIS A 105 8.55 2.36 6.58
N HIS A 106 9.52 3.26 6.38
CA HIS A 106 9.37 4.71 6.36
C HIS A 106 8.25 5.11 5.41
N THR A 107 8.14 4.46 4.24
CA THR A 107 7.06 4.70 3.29
C THR A 107 5.68 4.62 3.96
N HIS A 108 5.45 3.67 4.86
CA HIS A 108 4.20 3.53 5.60
C HIS A 108 3.92 4.74 6.52
N HIS A 109 4.95 5.25 7.22
CA HIS A 109 4.82 6.38 8.16
C HIS A 109 4.88 7.78 7.52
N GLN A 110 5.19 7.89 6.22
CA GLN A 110 5.26 9.18 5.50
C GLN A 110 3.96 10.02 5.52
N PRO A 111 2.75 9.45 5.47
CA PRO A 111 1.52 10.24 5.45
C PRO A 111 1.34 11.10 6.71
N GLU A 112 0.78 12.28 6.50
CA GLU A 112 0.55 13.27 7.56
C GLU A 112 -0.90 13.23 8.06
N HIS A 113 -1.78 12.50 7.38
CA HIS A 113 -3.17 12.35 7.73
C HIS A 113 -3.50 10.89 8.01
N PHE A 114 -4.04 10.64 9.19
CA PHE A 114 -4.45 9.31 9.63
C PHE A 114 -5.91 9.03 9.20
N ASN A 115 -6.11 8.01 8.38
CA ASN A 115 -7.40 7.48 7.90
C ASN A 115 -7.16 6.09 7.26
N LEU A 116 -8.20 5.34 6.96
CA LEU A 116 -8.12 3.97 6.44
C LEU A 116 -7.28 3.82 5.16
N SER A 117 -7.17 4.87 4.33
CA SER A 117 -6.30 4.79 3.14
C SER A 117 -4.83 4.56 3.52
N LEU A 118 -4.39 5.08 4.68
CA LEU A 118 -3.04 4.86 5.21
C LEU A 118 -2.77 3.37 5.46
N GLY A 119 -3.77 2.60 5.88
CA GLY A 119 -3.64 1.15 6.09
C GLY A 119 -3.32 0.37 4.82
N ILE A 120 -3.59 0.93 3.64
CA ILE A 120 -3.22 0.37 2.35
C ILE A 120 -1.78 0.73 1.97
N ARG A 121 -1.28 1.88 2.42
CA ARG A 121 0.03 2.39 2.04
C ARG A 121 1.13 1.52 2.63
N ASN A 122 1.76 0.71 1.77
CA ASN A 122 2.90 -0.12 2.15
C ASN A 122 4.07 0.09 1.20
N SER A 123 5.26 -0.20 1.72
CA SER A 123 6.46 -0.24 0.90
C SER A 123 6.45 -1.46 -0.02
N TRP A 124 6.94 -1.29 -1.23
CA TRP A 124 7.11 -2.38 -2.19
C TRP A 124 8.00 -3.48 -1.64
N PHE A 125 9.02 -3.12 -0.86
CA PHE A 125 9.97 -4.10 -0.31
C PHE A 125 9.51 -4.68 1.04
N GLN A 126 8.34 -4.29 1.55
CA GLN A 126 7.83 -4.78 2.82
C GLN A 126 7.66 -6.32 2.84
N PRO A 127 7.11 -6.99 1.80
CA PRO A 127 7.00 -8.45 1.80
C PRO A 127 8.36 -9.15 1.86
N LEU A 128 9.35 -8.67 1.08
CA LEU A 128 10.68 -9.27 1.03
C LEU A 128 11.42 -9.13 2.36
N SER A 129 11.39 -7.94 2.95
CA SER A 129 12.05 -7.65 4.23
C SER A 129 11.39 -8.35 5.43
N SER A 130 10.09 -8.65 5.33
CA SER A 130 9.37 -9.37 6.39
C SER A 130 9.51 -10.89 6.27
N PHE A 131 9.83 -11.43 5.09
CA PHE A 131 9.84 -12.88 4.86
C PHE A 131 10.71 -13.69 5.82
N PRO A 132 11.95 -13.28 6.19
CA PRO A 132 12.76 -14.05 7.11
C PRO A 132 12.10 -14.33 8.46
N PHE A 133 11.20 -13.46 8.92
CA PHE A 133 10.46 -13.64 10.18
C PHE A 133 9.34 -14.67 10.04
N PHE A 134 8.68 -14.70 8.88
CA PHE A 134 7.55 -15.58 8.61
C PHE A 134 7.97 -16.94 8.06
N SER A 135 9.15 -17.07 7.44
CA SER A 135 9.66 -18.33 6.90
C SER A 135 9.87 -19.38 8.00
N ILE A 136 10.12 -18.95 9.24
CA ILE A 136 10.18 -19.83 10.42
C ILE A 136 8.91 -20.69 10.53
N LEU A 137 7.73 -20.13 10.24
CA LEU A 137 6.47 -20.87 10.28
C LEU A 137 6.43 -22.00 9.23
N ALA A 138 7.02 -21.78 8.05
CA ALA A 138 7.14 -22.81 7.02
C ALA A 138 8.08 -23.93 7.47
N PHE A 139 9.23 -23.59 8.07
CA PHE A 139 10.15 -24.58 8.64
C PHE A 139 9.51 -25.38 9.77
N LEU A 140 8.67 -24.77 10.60
CA LEU A 140 7.96 -25.48 11.67
C LEU A 140 6.84 -26.40 11.14
N GLY A 141 6.45 -26.27 9.88
CA GLY A 141 5.41 -27.09 9.24
C GLY A 141 4.01 -26.49 9.32
N VAL A 142 3.87 -25.18 9.52
CA VAL A 142 2.56 -24.52 9.46
C VAL A 142 1.99 -24.62 8.04
N PRO A 143 0.79 -25.22 7.86
CA PRO A 143 0.15 -25.34 6.54
C PRO A 143 -0.04 -23.98 5.87
N LEU A 144 0.18 -23.91 4.56
CA LEU A 144 0.09 -22.67 3.79
C LEU A 144 -1.31 -22.05 3.89
N GLU A 145 -2.35 -22.86 3.96
CA GLU A 145 -3.75 -22.43 4.11
C GLU A 145 -3.95 -21.68 5.43
N GLN A 146 -3.41 -22.21 6.54
CA GLN A 146 -3.48 -21.55 7.84
C GLN A 146 -2.69 -20.24 7.83
N PHE A 147 -1.49 -20.25 7.23
CA PHE A 147 -0.69 -19.04 7.05
C PHE A 147 -1.44 -17.96 6.27
N LEU A 148 -2.10 -18.32 5.17
CA LEU A 148 -2.85 -17.39 4.32
C LEU A 148 -4.08 -16.83 5.03
N VAL A 149 -4.87 -17.67 5.69
CA VAL A 149 -6.09 -17.25 6.42
C VAL A 149 -5.72 -16.32 7.57
N VAL A 150 -4.77 -16.72 8.42
CA VAL A 150 -4.33 -15.90 9.56
C VAL A 150 -3.71 -14.58 9.07
N SER A 151 -2.91 -14.62 8.01
CA SER A 151 -2.38 -13.40 7.39
C SER A 151 -3.49 -12.47 6.90
N GLY A 152 -4.52 -12.99 6.23
CA GLY A 152 -5.65 -12.21 5.73
C GLY A 152 -6.42 -11.52 6.86
N VAL A 153 -6.74 -12.27 7.92
CA VAL A 153 -7.41 -11.73 9.12
C VAL A 153 -6.54 -10.66 9.79
N HIS A 154 -5.25 -10.93 9.97
CA HIS A 154 -4.33 -9.98 10.59
C HIS A 154 -4.21 -8.69 9.79
N TYR A 155 -4.01 -8.76 8.47
CA TYR A 155 -3.91 -7.55 7.64
C TYR A 155 -5.23 -6.78 7.58
N PHE A 156 -6.38 -7.44 7.71
CA PHE A 156 -7.67 -6.77 7.86
C PHE A 156 -7.76 -5.99 9.19
N ILE A 157 -7.33 -6.59 10.30
CA ILE A 157 -7.26 -5.93 11.60
C ILE A 157 -6.29 -4.74 11.55
N GLN A 158 -5.11 -4.93 10.96
CA GLN A 158 -4.15 -3.85 10.74
C GLN A 158 -4.73 -2.71 9.90
N PHE A 159 -5.38 -3.01 8.78
CA PHE A 159 -6.10 -2.00 8.00
C PHE A 159 -7.13 -1.25 8.86
N PHE A 160 -7.97 -1.97 9.60
CA PHE A 160 -9.00 -1.38 10.45
C PHE A 160 -8.42 -0.48 11.54
N ASN A 161 -7.26 -0.83 12.10
CA ASN A 161 -6.56 -0.03 13.11
C ASN A 161 -6.11 1.36 12.60
N HIS A 162 -6.15 1.62 11.29
CA HIS A 162 -5.87 2.95 10.73
C HIS A 162 -7.08 3.89 10.66
N ASN A 163 -8.25 3.47 11.16
CA ASN A 163 -9.42 4.33 11.08
C ASN A 163 -9.30 5.56 12.00
N ALA A 164 -9.82 6.68 11.52
CA ALA A 164 -9.79 7.99 12.17
C ALA A 164 -11.03 8.26 13.05
N PHE A 165 -11.98 7.34 13.07
CA PHE A 165 -13.27 7.52 13.73
C PHE A 165 -13.29 6.96 15.17
N ILE A 166 -12.74 5.77 15.40
CA ILE A 166 -12.75 5.14 16.73
C ILE A 166 -11.71 5.83 17.61
N ILE A 167 -12.19 6.62 18.56
CA ILE A 167 -11.35 7.34 19.52
C ILE A 167 -10.87 6.38 20.62
N ASN A 168 -11.76 5.56 21.18
CA ASN A 168 -11.43 4.59 22.23
C ASN A 168 -12.26 3.31 22.06
N ALA A 169 -11.63 2.14 22.22
CA ALA A 169 -12.28 0.83 22.08
C ALA A 169 -12.56 0.12 23.42
N GLY A 170 -12.43 0.85 24.53
CA GLY A 170 -12.80 0.43 25.88
C GLY A 170 -12.02 -0.80 26.35
N PHE A 171 -12.74 -1.83 26.79
CA PHE A 171 -12.13 -3.05 27.30
C PHE A 171 -11.23 -3.75 26.26
N LEU A 172 -11.53 -3.63 24.97
CA LEU A 172 -10.73 -4.25 23.91
C LEU A 172 -9.29 -3.73 23.89
N GLU A 173 -9.04 -2.50 24.35
CA GLU A 173 -7.70 -1.93 24.48
C GLU A 173 -6.82 -2.64 25.52
N LYS A 174 -7.37 -3.57 26.31
CA LYS A 174 -6.58 -4.38 27.25
C LYS A 174 -6.00 -5.63 26.61
N ILE A 175 -6.49 -6.04 25.44
CA ILE A 175 -6.19 -7.33 24.80
C ILE A 175 -5.74 -7.13 23.35
N LEU A 176 -6.46 -6.30 22.59
CA LEU A 176 -6.28 -6.10 21.16
C LEU A 176 -5.54 -4.80 20.85
N MET A 177 -4.75 -4.83 19.78
CA MET A 177 -4.27 -3.62 19.14
C MET A 177 -5.49 -2.87 18.59
N THR A 178 -5.56 -1.56 18.84
CA THR A 178 -6.75 -0.74 18.52
C THR A 178 -6.33 0.50 17.75
N PRO A 179 -7.29 1.24 17.16
CA PRO A 179 -6.98 2.49 16.48
C PRO A 179 -6.28 3.52 17.37
N SER A 180 -6.58 3.57 18.67
CA SER A 180 -5.89 4.45 19.61
C SER A 180 -4.42 4.09 19.78
N HIS A 181 -4.12 2.81 20.00
CA HIS A 181 -2.75 2.33 20.08
C HIS A 181 -1.98 2.56 18.77
N HIS A 182 -2.65 2.37 17.63
CA HIS A 182 -2.05 2.51 16.32
C HIS A 182 -1.81 3.98 15.92
N ARG A 183 -2.64 4.92 16.38
CA ARG A 183 -2.35 6.36 16.26
C ARG A 183 -1.07 6.75 17.01
N VAL A 184 -0.87 6.22 18.22
CA VAL A 184 0.38 6.39 18.97
C VAL A 184 1.56 5.82 18.20
N HIS A 185 1.41 4.62 17.63
CA HIS A 185 2.43 4.00 16.81
C HIS A 185 2.86 4.87 15.60
N HIS A 186 1.88 5.47 14.92
CA HIS A 186 2.13 6.34 13.76
C HIS A 186 2.62 7.76 14.14
N ALA A 187 2.62 8.10 15.42
CA ALA A 187 2.98 9.43 15.86
C ALA A 187 4.50 9.67 15.77
N LYS A 188 4.89 10.85 15.28
CA LYS A 188 6.28 11.33 15.34
C LYS A 188 6.61 12.10 16.61
N ASN A 189 5.68 12.17 17.56
CA ASN A 189 5.93 12.76 18.88
C ASN A 189 7.02 11.96 19.59
N GLU A 190 8.00 12.63 20.20
CA GLU A 190 9.17 12.00 20.82
C GLU A 190 8.81 10.88 21.82
N GLN A 191 7.81 11.13 22.67
CA GLN A 191 7.31 10.18 23.66
C GLN A 191 6.64 8.92 23.08
N TYR A 192 6.28 8.93 21.79
CA TYR A 192 5.57 7.85 21.10
C TYR A 192 6.46 7.08 20.12
N LEU A 193 7.70 7.54 19.90
CA LEU A 193 8.64 6.85 19.02
C LEU A 193 8.91 5.42 19.53
N GLY A 194 8.82 4.45 18.61
CA GLY A 194 9.12 3.06 18.91
C GLY A 194 8.09 2.35 19.79
N LYS A 195 6.83 2.82 19.82
CA LYS A 195 5.75 2.24 20.63
C LYS A 195 4.72 1.46 19.82
N ASN A 196 4.03 0.53 20.49
CA ASN A 196 2.88 -0.23 19.99
C ASN A 196 3.13 -0.92 18.63
N MET A 197 4.05 -1.89 18.61
CA MET A 197 4.47 -2.63 17.42
C MET A 197 3.62 -3.88 17.14
N GLY A 198 2.72 -4.26 18.05
CA GLY A 198 1.83 -5.40 17.89
C GLY A 198 0.87 -5.22 16.71
N GLY A 199 0.45 -6.33 16.11
CA GLY A 199 -0.45 -6.28 14.97
C GLY A 199 -1.91 -6.50 15.34
N THR A 200 -2.21 -7.64 15.97
CA THR A 200 -3.53 -7.98 16.47
C THR A 200 -3.63 -7.88 17.99
N PHE A 201 -2.62 -8.36 18.72
CA PHE A 201 -2.63 -8.38 20.18
C PHE A 201 -1.61 -7.41 20.78
N ILE A 202 -1.96 -6.78 21.90
CA ILE A 202 -1.01 -5.91 22.64
C ILE A 202 -0.12 -6.68 23.61
N ILE A 203 -0.32 -7.99 23.75
CA ILE A 203 0.43 -8.81 24.70
C ILE A 203 1.94 -8.70 24.47
N TRP A 204 2.37 -8.65 23.22
CA TRP A 204 3.78 -8.53 22.85
C TRP A 204 4.36 -7.18 23.26
N ASP A 205 3.62 -6.08 23.05
CA ASP A 205 4.05 -4.76 23.48
C ASP A 205 4.19 -4.65 25.00
N LYS A 206 3.29 -5.30 25.75
CA LYS A 206 3.39 -5.36 27.22
C LYS A 206 4.56 -6.23 27.67
N LEU A 207 4.72 -7.41 27.07
CA LEU A 207 5.78 -8.36 27.41
C LEU A 207 7.18 -7.80 27.14
N PHE A 208 7.33 -7.06 26.04
CA PHE A 208 8.62 -6.56 25.56
C PHE A 208 8.85 -5.06 25.81
N GLY A 209 7.95 -4.40 26.56
CA GLY A 209 8.13 -3.03 27.05
C GLY A 209 7.96 -1.92 26.01
N THR A 210 7.22 -2.17 24.92
CA THR A 210 6.92 -1.18 23.86
C THR A 210 5.51 -0.60 23.94
N PHE A 211 4.70 -1.02 24.90
CA PHE A 211 3.33 -0.51 25.08
C PHE A 211 3.30 0.95 25.54
N GLN A 212 2.43 1.75 24.93
CA GLN A 212 2.16 3.14 25.32
C GLN A 212 0.70 3.50 25.01
N MET A 213 -0.04 3.98 26.00
CA MET A 213 -1.40 4.49 25.78
C MET A 213 -1.37 5.88 25.12
N GLU A 214 -2.41 6.17 24.35
CA GLU A 214 -2.67 7.51 23.83
C GLU A 214 -3.00 8.45 24.98
N ARG A 215 -2.18 9.47 25.16
CA ARG A 215 -2.40 10.48 26.20
C ARG A 215 -3.29 11.60 25.66
N LYS A 216 -4.32 11.94 26.42
CA LYS A 216 -5.29 13.00 26.08
C LYS A 216 -4.69 14.41 26.10
N ASP A 217 -3.59 14.61 26.82
CA ASP A 217 -2.91 15.90 26.93
C ASP A 217 -1.86 16.14 25.83
N VAL A 218 -1.71 15.21 24.88
CA VAL A 218 -0.74 15.34 23.78
C VAL A 218 -1.42 15.25 22.42
N GLU A 219 -1.33 16.33 21.66
CA GLU A 219 -1.73 16.36 20.26
C GLU A 219 -0.81 15.44 19.42
N ILE A 220 -1.41 14.48 18.71
CA ILE A 220 -0.69 13.56 17.85
C ILE A 220 -0.27 14.26 16.56
N LYS A 221 1.02 14.13 16.22
CA LYS A 221 1.61 14.61 14.97
C LYS A 221 2.02 13.40 14.14
N TYR A 222 1.59 13.35 12.89
CA TYR A 222 1.93 12.28 11.95
C TYR A 222 3.01 12.71 10.94
N GLY A 223 3.35 11.79 10.04
CA GLY A 223 4.45 11.91 9.11
C GLY A 223 5.76 11.47 9.72
N THR A 224 6.85 11.64 8.98
CA THR A 224 8.19 11.28 9.41
C THR A 224 8.98 12.51 9.88
N VAL A 225 10.05 12.29 10.64
CA VAL A 225 10.87 13.38 11.22
C VAL A 225 11.49 14.28 10.13
N ASP A 226 11.78 13.71 8.95
CA ASP A 226 12.28 14.45 7.78
C ASP A 226 11.19 15.23 7.02
N ASN A 227 9.91 15.08 7.38
CA ASN A 227 8.75 15.72 6.75
C ASN A 227 8.71 15.54 5.22
N VAL A 228 9.13 14.36 4.74
CA VAL A 228 9.13 14.02 3.32
C VAL A 228 7.97 13.07 3.03
N ASN A 229 6.97 13.54 2.28
CA ASN A 229 5.81 12.75 1.88
C ASN A 229 5.58 12.82 0.36
N PRO A 230 6.35 12.05 -0.43
CA PRO A 230 6.29 12.09 -1.88
C PRO A 230 4.94 11.55 -2.38
N LYS A 231 4.32 12.25 -3.32
CA LYS A 231 3.06 11.81 -3.95
C LYS A 231 3.26 10.84 -5.11
N ASN A 232 4.51 10.65 -5.54
CA ASN A 232 4.90 9.64 -6.53
C ASN A 232 5.30 8.33 -5.84
N PRO A 233 4.61 7.21 -6.12
CA PRO A 233 4.92 5.91 -5.52
C PRO A 233 6.37 5.44 -5.69
N PHE A 234 7.00 5.68 -6.83
CA PHE A 234 8.42 5.30 -7.05
C PHE A 234 9.34 6.07 -6.14
N ILE A 235 9.14 7.38 -6.02
CA ILE A 235 9.97 8.21 -5.13
C ILE A 235 9.71 7.80 -3.68
N ALA A 236 8.45 7.62 -3.30
CA ALA A 236 8.07 7.20 -1.96
C ALA A 236 8.74 5.89 -1.51
N ASN A 237 8.93 4.94 -2.43
CA ASN A 237 9.52 3.63 -2.17
C ASN A 237 11.05 3.56 -2.36
N LEU A 238 11.59 4.22 -3.40
CA LEU A 238 13.01 4.10 -3.74
C LEU A 238 13.87 5.16 -3.06
N SER A 239 13.34 6.36 -2.79
CA SER A 239 14.14 7.42 -2.21
C SER A 239 14.71 7.09 -0.83
N PRO A 240 13.97 6.46 0.12
CA PRO A 240 14.53 6.13 1.42
C PRO A 240 15.76 5.20 1.33
N LEU A 241 15.75 4.27 0.36
CA LEU A 241 16.84 3.32 0.11
C LEU A 241 18.01 3.95 -0.65
N MET A 242 17.73 4.85 -1.60
CA MET A 242 18.69 5.42 -2.54
C MET A 242 18.94 6.92 -2.31
N ASN A 243 18.88 7.38 -1.06
CA ASN A 243 18.93 8.80 -0.70
C ASN A 243 20.10 9.57 -1.35
N ASN A 244 21.29 8.96 -1.44
CA ASN A 244 22.47 9.60 -2.07
C ASN A 244 22.29 9.85 -3.58
N ILE A 245 21.61 8.96 -4.29
CA ILE A 245 21.35 9.06 -5.74
C ILE A 245 20.26 10.11 -5.99
N PHE A 246 19.16 10.06 -5.24
CA PHE A 246 18.08 11.02 -5.38
C PHE A 246 18.49 12.43 -4.97
N ARG A 247 19.39 12.60 -3.98
CA ARG A 247 19.94 13.92 -3.61
C ARG A 247 20.74 14.55 -4.76
N LYS A 248 21.56 13.75 -5.46
CA LYS A 248 22.29 14.20 -6.67
C LYS A 248 21.33 14.58 -7.82
N ILE A 249 20.27 13.79 -8.04
CA ILE A 249 19.25 14.08 -9.06
C ILE A 249 18.47 15.36 -8.70
N LYS A 250 18.13 15.58 -7.42
CA LYS A 250 17.42 16.77 -6.94
C LYS A 250 18.26 18.04 -7.11
N GLN A 251 19.56 17.98 -6.81
CA GLN A 251 20.50 19.09 -7.03
C GLN A 251 20.68 19.41 -8.52
N LYS A 252 20.74 18.41 -9.39
CA LYS A 252 20.86 18.60 -10.85
C LYS A 252 19.61 19.18 -11.52
N ASN A 253 18.44 19.04 -10.88
CA ASN A 253 17.14 19.40 -11.47
C ASN A 253 16.55 20.73 -10.98
N LYS A 254 17.32 21.56 -10.25
CA LYS A 254 16.85 22.84 -9.68
C LYS A 254 16.31 23.84 -10.73
N ASN A 255 16.66 23.67 -12.01
CA ASN A 255 16.30 24.56 -13.13
C ASN A 255 15.39 23.90 -14.19
N ARG A 256 14.71 22.78 -13.92
CA ARG A 256 13.81 22.16 -14.91
C ARG A 256 12.44 22.85 -14.91
N GLN A 257 11.89 23.07 -16.11
CA GLN A 257 10.51 23.52 -16.29
C GLN A 257 9.55 22.56 -15.58
N HIS A 258 8.83 23.09 -14.59
CA HIS A 258 7.75 22.40 -13.91
C HIS A 258 6.48 22.56 -14.73
N ILE A 259 5.85 21.44 -15.09
CA ILE A 259 4.48 21.50 -15.62
C ILE A 259 3.51 21.64 -14.44
N ASP A 260 2.64 22.64 -14.51
CA ASP A 260 1.53 22.76 -13.57
C ASP A 260 0.31 22.04 -14.16
N VAL A 261 -0.08 20.95 -13.51
CA VAL A 261 -1.24 20.14 -13.90
C VAL A 261 -2.17 20.06 -12.72
N LYS A 262 -3.44 20.46 -12.93
CA LYS A 262 -4.48 20.42 -11.90
C LYS A 262 -4.52 19.05 -11.21
N ASP A 263 -4.57 19.07 -9.88
CA ASP A 263 -4.64 17.90 -9.02
C ASP A 263 -5.70 16.89 -9.43
N PHE A 264 -6.88 17.39 -9.80
CA PHE A 264 -8.00 16.59 -10.26
C PHE A 264 -7.60 15.64 -11.39
N TYR A 265 -6.75 16.07 -12.32
CA TYR A 265 -6.29 15.24 -13.44
C TYR A 265 -5.43 14.06 -12.95
N THR A 266 -4.52 14.30 -12.00
CA THR A 266 -3.73 13.20 -11.42
C THR A 266 -4.57 12.26 -10.58
N ILE A 267 -5.59 12.78 -9.89
CA ILE A 267 -6.55 12.01 -9.09
C ILE A 267 -7.41 11.11 -9.99
N SER A 268 -8.04 11.66 -11.02
CA SER A 268 -8.89 10.89 -11.95
C SER A 268 -8.12 9.84 -12.71
N GLY A 269 -6.91 10.15 -13.19
CA GLY A 269 -6.05 9.17 -13.85
C GLY A 269 -5.73 8.00 -12.92
N SER A 270 -5.37 8.29 -11.67
CA SER A 270 -4.99 7.25 -10.70
C SER A 270 -6.19 6.39 -10.31
N PHE A 271 -7.38 6.97 -10.25
CA PHE A 271 -8.62 6.24 -10.05
C PHE A 271 -8.89 5.23 -11.18
N PHE A 272 -8.71 5.62 -12.45
CA PHE A 272 -8.87 4.69 -13.57
C PHE A 272 -7.85 3.55 -13.55
N LEU A 273 -6.59 3.84 -13.22
CA LEU A 273 -5.58 2.77 -13.05
C LEU A 273 -5.95 1.81 -11.92
N PHE A 274 -6.49 2.33 -10.82
CA PHE A 274 -6.96 1.49 -9.72
C PHE A 274 -8.12 0.59 -10.15
N LEU A 275 -9.08 1.10 -10.94
CA LEU A 275 -10.14 0.26 -11.50
C LEU A 275 -9.59 -0.83 -12.43
N LEU A 276 -8.61 -0.51 -13.29
CA LEU A 276 -7.93 -1.51 -14.11
C LEU A 276 -7.22 -2.56 -13.26
N PHE A 277 -6.65 -2.18 -12.13
CA PHE A 277 -6.05 -3.11 -11.19
C PHE A 277 -7.08 -4.05 -10.54
N LEU A 278 -8.26 -3.55 -10.16
CA LEU A 278 -9.35 -4.40 -9.67
C LEU A 278 -9.83 -5.40 -10.74
N ILE A 279 -9.89 -4.94 -11.99
CA ILE A 279 -10.23 -5.80 -13.13
C ILE A 279 -9.15 -6.86 -13.35
N TYR A 280 -7.86 -6.48 -13.29
CA TYR A 280 -6.74 -7.41 -13.35
C TYR A 280 -6.89 -8.53 -12.30
N ILE A 281 -7.13 -8.18 -11.03
CA ILE A 281 -7.34 -9.17 -9.95
C ILE A 281 -8.53 -10.08 -10.25
N ASN A 282 -9.61 -9.53 -10.82
CA ASN A 282 -10.79 -10.33 -11.13
C ASN A 282 -10.51 -11.40 -12.19
N TYR A 283 -9.68 -11.10 -13.18
CA TYR A 283 -9.35 -11.98 -14.30
C TYR A 283 -8.07 -12.81 -14.10
N GLU A 284 -7.29 -12.56 -13.04
CA GLU A 284 -5.98 -13.20 -12.82
C GLU A 284 -6.02 -14.75 -12.81
N GLN A 285 -7.17 -15.32 -12.41
CA GLN A 285 -7.36 -16.78 -12.30
C GLN A 285 -7.86 -17.41 -13.60
N THR A 286 -8.35 -16.60 -14.53
CA THR A 286 -9.06 -17.07 -15.74
C THR A 286 -8.34 -16.72 -17.02
N TRP A 287 -7.55 -15.64 -17.02
CA TRP A 287 -6.83 -15.17 -18.19
C TRP A 287 -5.38 -15.66 -18.18
N SER A 288 -4.81 -15.78 -19.37
CA SER A 288 -3.41 -16.18 -19.50
C SER A 288 -2.47 -15.04 -19.07
N PHE A 289 -1.23 -15.40 -18.73
CA PHE A 289 -0.22 -14.44 -18.35
C PHE A 289 0.06 -13.42 -19.46
N GLU A 290 0.03 -13.85 -20.72
CA GLU A 290 0.27 -13.00 -21.90
C GLU A 290 -0.77 -11.88 -22.04
N SER A 291 -2.04 -12.15 -21.69
CA SER A 291 -3.11 -11.14 -21.70
C SER A 291 -3.06 -10.23 -20.47
N LEU A 292 -2.60 -10.74 -19.33
CA LEU A 292 -2.56 -10.00 -18.06
C LEU A 292 -1.29 -9.14 -17.90
N ALA A 293 -0.15 -9.58 -18.43
CA ALA A 293 1.13 -8.88 -18.28
C ALA A 293 1.14 -7.47 -18.90
N PRO A 294 0.59 -7.25 -20.12
CA PRO A 294 0.46 -5.90 -20.67
C PRO A 294 -0.47 -5.00 -19.86
N LEU A 295 -1.58 -5.54 -19.36
CA LEU A 295 -2.50 -4.80 -18.49
C LEU A 295 -1.79 -4.36 -17.20
N PHE A 296 -1.05 -5.27 -16.57
CA PHE A 296 -0.19 -4.96 -15.43
C PHE A 296 0.83 -3.86 -15.76
N ALA A 297 1.48 -3.93 -16.91
CA ALA A 297 2.46 -2.94 -17.35
C ALA A 297 1.84 -1.54 -17.54
N ILE A 298 0.60 -1.47 -18.07
CA ILE A 298 -0.18 -0.23 -18.19
C ILE A 298 -0.45 0.35 -16.80
N VAL A 299 -0.99 -0.46 -15.87
CA VAL A 299 -1.30 0.00 -14.51
C VAL A 299 -0.04 0.47 -13.78
N PHE A 300 1.03 -0.32 -13.83
CA PHE A 300 2.30 0.00 -13.17
C PHE A 300 2.94 1.27 -13.73
N SER A 301 3.15 1.32 -15.04
CA SER A 301 3.82 2.43 -15.70
C SER A 301 2.97 3.70 -15.65
N GLY A 302 1.65 3.56 -15.73
CA GLY A 302 0.70 4.66 -15.58
C GLY A 302 0.79 5.31 -14.21
N THR A 303 0.91 4.49 -13.16
CA THR A 303 1.03 4.96 -11.77
C THR A 303 2.33 5.76 -11.60
N THR A 304 3.43 5.28 -12.19
CA THR A 304 4.71 6.01 -12.28
C THR A 304 4.54 7.37 -12.95
N ALA A 305 3.87 7.36 -14.11
CA ALA A 305 3.73 8.50 -14.99
C ALA A 305 2.91 9.61 -14.31
N LEU A 306 1.78 9.26 -13.71
CA LEU A 306 0.95 10.18 -12.91
C LEU A 306 1.69 10.73 -11.70
N GLY A 307 2.46 9.90 -11.00
CA GLY A 307 3.34 10.40 -9.95
C GLY A 307 4.38 11.38 -10.49
N GLY A 308 4.88 11.16 -11.72
CA GLY A 308 5.79 12.08 -12.40
C GLY A 308 5.12 13.42 -12.68
N ILE A 309 3.90 13.39 -13.21
CA ILE A 309 3.06 14.57 -13.47
C ILE A 309 2.78 15.33 -12.17
N SER A 310 2.42 14.63 -11.09
CA SER A 310 2.18 15.25 -9.77
C SER A 310 3.41 15.96 -9.20
N ASN A 311 4.61 15.60 -9.64
CA ASN A 311 5.87 16.27 -9.28
C ASN A 311 6.32 17.32 -10.32
N GLY A 312 5.44 17.67 -11.26
CA GLY A 312 5.71 18.62 -12.33
C GLY A 312 6.70 18.13 -13.39
N ARG A 313 6.92 16.82 -13.53
CA ARG A 313 7.89 16.27 -14.50
C ARG A 313 7.24 16.04 -15.87
N LYS A 314 7.71 16.78 -16.89
CA LYS A 314 7.25 16.65 -18.29
C LYS A 314 7.33 15.21 -18.84
N ILE A 315 8.37 14.45 -18.49
CA ILE A 315 8.51 13.05 -18.89
C ILE A 315 7.35 12.17 -18.39
N GLY A 316 6.80 12.48 -17.20
CA GLY A 316 5.64 11.76 -16.68
C GLY A 316 4.41 11.97 -17.59
N LEU A 317 4.23 13.18 -18.11
CA LEU A 317 3.15 13.47 -19.05
C LEU A 317 3.36 12.76 -20.39
N VAL A 318 4.57 12.77 -20.94
CA VAL A 318 4.88 12.03 -22.18
C VAL A 318 4.59 10.54 -22.04
N VAL A 319 5.09 9.91 -20.96
CA VAL A 319 4.86 8.50 -20.68
C VAL A 319 3.37 8.21 -20.48
N TRP A 320 2.65 9.08 -19.77
CA TRP A 320 1.21 8.95 -19.58
C TRP A 320 0.45 8.98 -20.91
N LEU A 321 0.80 9.90 -21.82
CA LEU A 321 0.13 10.03 -23.12
C LEU A 321 0.36 8.80 -24.01
N LEU A 322 1.56 8.22 -23.98
CA LEU A 322 1.86 6.97 -24.69
C LEU A 322 1.08 5.78 -24.11
N LEU A 323 0.99 5.68 -22.78
CA LEU A 323 0.30 4.58 -22.11
C LEU A 323 -1.23 4.67 -22.29
N ALA A 324 -1.79 5.83 -21.96
CA ALA A 324 -3.23 6.03 -21.87
C ALA A 324 -3.93 5.98 -23.23
N VAL A 325 -3.22 6.29 -24.33
CA VAL A 325 -3.81 6.35 -25.67
C VAL A 325 -3.30 5.21 -26.56
N PRO A 326 -2.14 5.28 -27.24
CA PRO A 326 -1.78 4.28 -28.24
C PRO A 326 -1.55 2.88 -27.66
N ILE A 327 -0.93 2.74 -26.47
CA ILE A 327 -0.71 1.43 -25.85
C ILE A 327 -2.05 0.81 -25.40
N THR A 328 -2.96 1.62 -24.86
CA THR A 328 -4.29 1.15 -24.45
C THR A 328 -5.13 0.71 -25.66
N ILE A 329 -5.11 1.45 -26.77
CA ILE A 329 -5.77 1.06 -28.02
C ILE A 329 -5.16 -0.23 -28.57
N LEU A 330 -3.82 -0.33 -28.60
CA LEU A 330 -3.12 -1.52 -29.05
C LEU A 330 -3.51 -2.74 -28.20
N TYR A 331 -3.63 -2.57 -26.88
CA TYR A 331 -4.08 -3.63 -25.99
C TYR A 331 -5.49 -4.12 -26.33
N ILE A 332 -6.44 -3.22 -26.57
CA ILE A 332 -7.81 -3.58 -26.97
C ILE A 332 -7.81 -4.39 -28.27
N VAL A 333 -7.03 -3.96 -29.27
CA VAL A 333 -7.02 -4.57 -30.60
C VAL A 333 -6.28 -5.93 -30.59
N VAL A 334 -5.10 -6.00 -29.99
CA VAL A 334 -4.26 -7.22 -30.01
C VAL A 334 -4.89 -8.36 -29.21
N PHE A 335 -5.54 -8.04 -28.10
CA PHE A 335 -6.18 -9.04 -27.23
C PHE A 335 -7.69 -9.15 -27.45
N GLU A 336 -8.21 -8.51 -28.49
CA GLU A 336 -9.63 -8.55 -28.90
C GLU A 336 -10.59 -8.39 -27.71
N ILE A 337 -10.31 -7.40 -26.85
CA ILE A 337 -11.02 -7.22 -25.57
C ILE A 337 -12.51 -6.95 -25.84
N THR A 338 -13.39 -7.77 -25.27
CA THR A 338 -14.85 -7.66 -25.43
C THR A 338 -15.59 -7.38 -24.12
N GLU A 339 -14.88 -7.46 -22.99
CA GLU A 339 -15.45 -7.37 -21.65
C GLU A 339 -15.92 -5.93 -21.40
N PRO A 340 -17.23 -5.70 -21.17
CA PRO A 340 -17.81 -4.36 -21.19
C PRO A 340 -17.25 -3.46 -20.10
N TYR A 341 -16.99 -4.00 -18.92
CA TYR A 341 -16.41 -3.25 -17.79
C TYR A 341 -14.95 -2.86 -18.05
N LEU A 342 -14.16 -3.75 -18.67
CA LEU A 342 -12.78 -3.45 -19.05
C LEU A 342 -12.73 -2.40 -20.15
N LEU A 343 -13.54 -2.56 -21.20
CA LEU A 343 -13.67 -1.56 -22.26
C LEU A 343 -14.05 -0.19 -21.72
N LEU A 344 -15.04 -0.11 -20.82
CA LEU A 344 -15.46 1.17 -20.22
C LEU A 344 -14.29 1.89 -19.55
N VAL A 345 -13.48 1.18 -18.75
CA VAL A 345 -12.34 1.78 -18.05
C VAL A 345 -11.21 2.12 -19.00
N LEU A 346 -10.91 1.28 -20.00
CA LEU A 346 -9.89 1.56 -21.01
C LEU A 346 -10.27 2.77 -21.88
N PHE A 347 -11.54 2.91 -22.28
CA PHE A 347 -12.03 4.10 -22.99
C PHE A 347 -11.95 5.36 -22.13
N ALA A 348 -12.31 5.27 -20.84
CA ALA A 348 -12.14 6.38 -19.91
C ALA A 348 -10.66 6.79 -19.78
N LEU A 349 -9.74 5.82 -19.78
CA LEU A 349 -8.29 6.07 -19.78
C LEU A 349 -7.83 6.77 -21.06
N ILE A 350 -8.31 6.35 -22.24
CA ILE A 350 -8.03 6.99 -23.53
C ILE A 350 -8.52 8.44 -23.54
N ILE A 351 -9.77 8.68 -23.14
CA ILE A 351 -10.33 10.05 -23.04
C ILE A 351 -9.48 10.90 -22.09
N HIS A 352 -9.09 10.34 -20.95
CA HIS A 352 -8.22 11.01 -19.99
C HIS A 352 -6.86 11.38 -20.60
N GLY A 353 -6.26 10.47 -21.38
CA GLY A 353 -5.03 10.71 -22.14
C GLY A 353 -5.18 11.85 -23.16
N ILE A 354 -6.28 11.86 -23.93
CA ILE A 354 -6.57 12.93 -24.91
C ILE A 354 -6.72 14.29 -24.23
N ILE A 355 -7.42 14.36 -23.09
CA ILE A 355 -7.52 15.59 -22.28
C ILE A 355 -6.13 16.05 -21.83
N GLY A 356 -5.26 15.12 -21.44
CA GLY A 356 -3.86 15.40 -21.13
C GLY A 356 -3.08 15.98 -22.30
N PHE A 357 -3.29 15.45 -23.51
CA PHE A 357 -2.63 15.88 -24.73
C PHE A 357 -3.01 17.31 -25.09
N LEU A 358 -4.31 17.65 -25.04
CA LEU A 358 -4.80 19.01 -25.29
C LEU A 358 -4.19 20.02 -24.32
N LYS A 359 -4.04 19.64 -23.04
CA LYS A 359 -3.34 20.45 -22.04
C LYS A 359 -1.84 20.59 -22.33
N PHE A 360 -1.19 19.51 -22.75
CA PHE A 360 0.23 19.52 -23.11
C PHE A 360 0.52 20.49 -24.27
N ILE A 361 -0.33 20.50 -25.30
CA ILE A 361 -0.21 21.44 -26.42
C ILE A 361 -0.33 22.88 -25.91
N LYS A 362 -1.35 23.19 -25.11
CA LYS A 362 -1.58 24.54 -24.54
C LYS A 362 -0.41 25.03 -23.67
N LEU A 363 0.22 24.12 -22.93
CA LEU A 363 1.41 24.43 -22.11
C LEU A 363 2.66 24.72 -22.94
N ASN A 364 2.82 24.08 -24.11
CA ASN A 364 3.97 24.35 -24.99
C ASN A 364 3.72 25.55 -25.92
N SER A 365 2.47 25.90 -26.23
CA SER A 365 2.13 27.06 -27.07
C SER A 365 2.21 28.40 -26.33
N THR A 366 2.44 28.40 -25.01
CA THR A 366 2.62 29.60 -24.18
C THR A 366 4.09 29.88 -23.85
N LEU A 367 5.01 29.03 -24.32
CA LEU A 367 6.47 29.13 -24.14
C LEU A 367 7.21 29.52 -25.43
N ASN A 368 6.47 29.72 -26.52
CA ASN A 368 6.90 30.35 -27.77
C ASN A 368 6.11 31.65 -27.93
#